data_AF-A0A090S6Z9-F1
#
_entry.id   AF-A0A090S6Z9-F1
#
_cell.length_a   1.000
_cell.length_b   1.000
_cell.length_c   1.000
_cell.angle_alpha   90.00
_cell.angle_beta   90.00
_cell.angle_gamma   90.00
#
_symmetry.space_group_name_H-M   'P 1'
#
loop_
_entity.id
_entity.type
_entity.pdbx_description
1 polymer ?
#
loop_
_entity_poly.entity_id
_entity_poly.type
_entity_poly.pdbx_seq_one_letter_code
_entity_poly.pdbx_strand_id
1 'polypeptide(L)'
;MEHDKAWNRLSYNSAIKVCSDLDMHLVSNSEWQALVDSKVMVNNQWPLQMPYWGDGQMGLFTNGKVSPLKGNTLLNVVCVGK
;
A
#
# COMPACT_ATOMS: atom_id res chain seq x y z
N MET A 1 2.88 -15.69 -0.90
CA MET A 1 3.54 -15.73 0.42
C MET A 1 4.84 -14.99 0.27
N GLU A 2 5.16 -14.11 1.22
CA GLU A 2 6.41 -13.34 1.25
C GLU A 2 6.85 -13.26 2.71
N HIS A 3 8.14 -13.48 2.97
CA HIS A 3 8.68 -13.65 4.33
C HIS A 3 7.90 -14.72 5.14
N ASP A 4 7.56 -15.84 4.47
CA ASP A 4 6.79 -16.97 5.03
C ASP A 4 5.42 -16.59 5.63
N LYS A 5 4.89 -15.42 5.25
CA LYS A 5 3.58 -14.92 5.68
C LYS A 5 2.57 -14.92 4.53
N ALA A 6 1.33 -15.27 4.87
CA ALA A 6 0.16 -15.16 3.99
C ALA A 6 -0.46 -13.76 4.09
N TRP A 7 0.11 -12.80 3.36
CA TRP A 7 -0.38 -11.43 3.34
C TRP A 7 -1.73 -11.32 2.62
N ASN A 8 -2.71 -10.74 3.32
CA ASN A 8 -4.00 -10.40 2.72
C ASN A 8 -3.82 -9.27 1.70
N ARG A 9 -4.58 -9.35 0.60
CA ARG A 9 -4.59 -8.35 -0.45
C ARG A 9 -6.02 -7.95 -0.77
N LEU A 10 -6.23 -6.66 -1.01
CA LEU A 10 -7.57 -6.08 -1.12
C LEU A 10 -7.75 -5.39 -2.48
N SER A 11 -9.00 -5.35 -2.94
CA SER A 11 -9.42 -4.45 -4.01
C SER A 11 -9.40 -3.01 -3.53
N TYR A 12 -9.34 -2.04 -4.44
CA TYR A 12 -9.24 -0.63 -4.08
C TYR A 12 -10.39 -0.17 -3.16
N ASN A 13 -11.64 -0.51 -3.50
CA ASN A 13 -12.80 -0.16 -2.69
C ASN A 13 -12.75 -0.77 -1.28
N SER A 14 -12.24 -2.00 -1.16
CA SER A 14 -12.09 -2.66 0.13
C SER A 14 -10.95 -2.03 0.94
N ALA A 15 -9.86 -1.64 0.28
CA ALA A 15 -8.72 -0.98 0.90
C ALA A 15 -9.10 0.40 1.46
N ILE A 16 -9.85 1.22 0.70
CA ILE A 16 -10.41 2.48 1.19
C ILE A 16 -11.26 2.23 2.42
N LYS A 17 -12.20 1.28 2.33
CA LYS A 17 -13.12 0.99 3.42
C LYS A 17 -12.36 0.62 4.70
N VAL A 18 -11.40 -0.30 4.61
CA VAL A 18 -10.59 -0.74 5.77
C VAL A 18 -9.82 0.42 6.38
N CYS A 19 -9.18 1.28 5.58
CA CYS A 19 -8.45 2.42 6.16
C CYS A 19 -9.41 3.44 6.80
N SER A 20 -10.55 3.74 6.17
CA SER A 20 -11.55 4.64 6.74
C SER A 20 -12.19 4.09 8.02
N ASP A 21 -12.46 2.78 8.10
CA ASP A 21 -12.99 2.14 9.32
C ASP A 21 -12.01 2.26 10.51
N LEU A 22 -10.73 2.52 10.25
CA LEU A 22 -9.67 2.77 11.24
C LEU A 22 -9.43 4.27 11.53
N ASP A 23 -10.26 5.18 10.99
CA ASP A 23 -10.04 6.64 10.97
C ASP A 23 -8.69 7.06 10.34
N MET A 24 -8.24 6.28 9.35
CA MET A 24 -7.02 6.50 8.57
C MET A 24 -7.35 6.69 7.08
N HIS A 25 -6.35 7.04 6.27
CA HIS A 25 -6.48 7.12 4.81
C HIS A 25 -5.51 6.17 4.10
N LEU A 26 -5.82 5.86 2.84
CA LEU A 26 -4.83 5.26 1.95
C LEU A 26 -3.72 6.26 1.72
N VAL A 27 -2.49 5.77 1.82
CA VAL A 27 -1.27 6.57 1.66
C VAL A 27 -1.28 7.39 0.37
N SER A 28 -0.94 8.67 0.48
CA SER A 28 -0.70 9.54 -0.67
C SER A 28 0.66 9.29 -1.31
N ASN A 29 0.87 9.77 -2.54
CA ASN A 29 2.17 9.64 -3.23
C ASN A 29 3.35 10.23 -2.40
N SER A 30 3.15 11.35 -1.72
CA SER A 30 4.19 11.99 -0.90
C SER A 30 4.51 11.20 0.36
N GLU A 31 3.50 10.67 1.04
CA GLU A 31 3.69 9.83 2.24
C GLU A 31 4.34 8.50 1.87
N TRP A 32 3.98 7.94 0.70
CA TRP A 32 4.61 6.73 0.19
C TRP A 32 6.10 6.92 -0.03
N GLN A 33 6.50 8.03 -0.65
CA GLN A 33 7.91 8.33 -0.85
C GLN A 33 8.67 8.42 0.49
N ALA A 34 8.08 9.07 1.49
CA ALA A 34 8.67 9.13 2.83
C ALA A 34 8.84 7.74 3.47
N LEU A 35 7.87 6.83 3.28
CA LEU A 35 7.98 5.44 3.75
C LEU A 35 9.11 4.69 3.04
N VAL A 36 9.25 4.84 1.72
CA VAL A 36 10.34 4.23 0.94
C VAL A 36 11.69 4.75 1.44
N ASP A 37 11.83 6.06 1.58
CA ASP A 37 13.08 6.71 1.98
C ASP A 37 13.50 6.33 3.42
N SER A 38 12.54 6.14 4.31
CA SER A 38 12.79 5.71 5.70
C SER A 38 13.37 4.29 5.82
N LYS A 39 13.27 3.47 4.76
CA LYS A 39 13.63 2.04 4.75
C LYS A 39 12.87 1.17 5.77
N VAL A 40 11.79 1.69 6.37
CA VAL A 40 11.00 0.97 7.38
C VAL A 40 10.43 -0.35 6.86
N MET A 41 10.04 -0.38 5.58
CA MET A 41 9.45 -1.55 4.93
C MET A 41 10.46 -2.69 4.79
N VAL A 42 11.71 -2.37 4.44
CA VAL A 42 12.80 -3.35 4.33
C VAL A 42 13.20 -3.85 5.72
N ASN A 43 13.39 -2.93 6.66
CA ASN A 43 13.83 -3.26 8.02
C ASN A 43 12.82 -4.14 8.76
N ASN A 44 11.52 -3.99 8.47
CA ASN A 44 10.45 -4.76 9.10
C ASN A 44 9.89 -5.89 8.20
N GLN A 45 10.56 -6.20 7.09
CA GLN A 45 10.17 -7.32 6.21
C GLN A 45 8.70 -7.24 5.75
N TRP A 46 8.28 -6.06 5.32
CA TRP A 46 6.97 -5.87 4.68
C TRP A 46 6.97 -6.55 3.30
N PRO A 47 5.81 -6.92 2.74
CA PRO A 47 5.75 -7.52 1.42
C PRO A 47 6.02 -6.46 0.33
N LEU A 48 7.07 -6.64 -0.48
CA LEU A 48 7.49 -5.68 -1.51
C LEU A 48 7.37 -6.22 -2.93
N GLN A 49 7.02 -7.50 -3.13
CA GLN A 49 6.87 -8.09 -4.46
C GLN A 49 5.69 -7.52 -5.26
N MET A 50 4.67 -7.04 -4.57
CA MET A 50 3.47 -6.44 -5.15
C MET A 50 3.36 -4.97 -4.74
N PRO A 51 2.79 -4.12 -5.60
CA PRO A 51 2.56 -2.73 -5.26
C PRO A 51 1.52 -2.59 -4.15
N TYR A 52 1.48 -1.39 -3.56
CA TYR A 52 0.49 -0.98 -2.57
C TYR A 52 -0.58 -0.11 -3.22
N TRP A 53 -1.79 -0.14 -2.68
CA TRP A 53 -2.80 0.86 -3.02
C TRP A 53 -2.43 2.22 -2.43
N GLY A 54 -2.35 3.22 -3.28
CA GLY A 54 -2.35 4.63 -2.92
C GLY A 54 -3.71 5.27 -3.15
N ASP A 55 -3.85 6.51 -2.67
CA ASP A 55 -4.99 7.36 -3.01
C ASP A 55 -5.19 7.49 -4.53
N GLY A 56 -6.42 7.80 -4.95
CA GLY A 56 -6.73 7.96 -6.38
C GLY A 56 -6.60 6.68 -7.23
N GLN A 57 -6.66 5.50 -6.63
CA GLN A 57 -6.53 4.21 -7.31
C GLN A 57 -5.16 4.02 -7.98
N MET A 58 -4.12 4.54 -7.31
CA MET A 58 -2.74 4.44 -7.76
C MET A 58 -2.07 3.18 -7.21
N GLY A 59 -1.27 2.53 -8.05
CA GLY A 59 -0.35 1.48 -7.66
C GLY A 59 1.00 2.08 -7.30
N LEU A 60 1.43 1.86 -6.06
CA LEU A 60 2.64 2.39 -5.48
C LEU A 60 3.70 1.30 -5.40
N PHE A 61 4.78 1.46 -6.15
CA PHE A 61 5.87 0.49 -6.21
C PHE A 61 7.05 0.95 -5.35
N THR A 62 7.75 0.01 -4.74
CA THR A 62 8.90 0.26 -3.85
C THR A 62 10.16 0.72 -4.61
N ASN A 63 10.15 0.60 -5.94
CA ASN A 63 11.18 1.17 -6.83
C ASN A 63 10.90 2.64 -7.23
N GLY A 64 9.92 3.29 -6.61
CA GLY A 64 9.55 4.69 -6.87
C GLY A 64 8.58 4.88 -8.04
N LYS A 65 8.20 3.83 -8.77
CA LYS A 65 7.17 3.94 -9.80
C LYS A 65 5.79 4.13 -9.18
N VAL A 66 5.00 5.01 -9.78
CA VAL A 66 3.59 5.22 -9.45
C VAL A 66 2.78 5.16 -10.74
N SER A 67 1.68 4.39 -10.77
CA SER A 67 0.83 4.28 -11.96
C SER A 67 -0.62 3.94 -11.63
N PRO A 68 -1.61 4.43 -12.39
CA PRO A 68 -3.01 4.06 -12.19
C PRO A 68 -3.22 2.56 -12.48
N LEU A 69 -4.06 1.89 -11.68
CA LEU A 69 -4.36 0.47 -11.84
C LEU A 69 -5.87 0.21 -11.89
N LYS A 70 -6.27 -0.99 -12.33
CA LYS A 70 -7.69 -1.41 -12.30
C LYS A 70 -8.10 -1.74 -10.86
N GLY A 71 -9.17 -1.12 -10.36
CA GLY A 71 -9.60 -1.21 -8.96
C GLY A 71 -9.99 -2.61 -8.45
N ASN A 72 -10.24 -3.57 -9.34
CA ASN A 72 -10.49 -4.98 -8.99
C ASN A 72 -9.21 -5.80 -8.71
N THR A 73 -8.02 -5.22 -8.94
CA THR A 73 -6.74 -5.85 -8.63
C THR A 73 -6.57 -6.01 -7.12
N LEU A 74 -6.01 -7.13 -6.66
CA LEU A 74 -5.73 -7.36 -5.24
C LEU A 74 -4.29 -6.95 -4.92
N LEU A 75 -4.12 -5.89 -4.14
CA LEU A 75 -2.81 -5.33 -3.77
C LEU A 75 -2.61 -5.27 -2.25
N ASN A 76 -1.36 -4.99 -1.85
CA ASN A 76 -1.03 -4.69 -0.46
C ASN A 76 -1.66 -3.35 -0.04
N VAL A 77 -1.88 -3.17 1.25
CA VAL A 77 -2.53 -1.97 1.81
C VAL A 77 -1.70 -1.46 2.98
N VAL A 78 -1.46 -0.15 3.01
CA VAL A 78 -0.96 0.56 4.18
C VAL A 78 -1.89 1.74 4.42
N CYS A 79 -2.34 1.89 5.66
CA CYS A 79 -3.15 3.02 6.09
C CYS A 79 -2.25 3.99 6.85
N VAL A 80 -2.41 5.28 6.60
CA VAL A 80 -1.66 6.35 7.28
C VAL A 80 -2.63 7.16 8.14
N GLY A 81 -2.21 7.51 9.35
CA GLY A 81 -3.01 8.32 10.27
C GLY A 81 -3.02 9.79 9.84
N LYS A 82 -3.99 10.55 10.34
CA LYS A 82 -4.04 12.01 10.18
C LYS A 82 -2.85 12.70 10.80
#